data_AF-A0ABD4KFA9-F1
#
_entry.id   AF-A0ABD4KFA9-F1
#
_cell.length_a   1.000
_cell.length_b   1.000
_cell.length_c   1.000
_cell.angle_alpha   90.00
_cell.angle_beta   90.00
_cell.angle_gamma   90.00
#
_symmetry.space_group_name_H-M   'P 1'
#
loop_
_entity.id
_entity.type
_entity.pdbx_description
1 polymer ?
#
loop_
_entity_poly.entity_id
_entity_poly.type
_entity_poly.pdbx_seq_one_letter_code
_entity_poly.pdbx_strand_id
1 'polypeptide(L)'
;MSNAAQSVRTLIQGMVDDRNHYNQLKTLLTDQRQFLIARNAQALETLNASIFTVYVQLLENSKQRYQLLTRLGIPAGAHGLRTLFTRLPAANQSQLNTLWDSLEQLAAECKTLNDSNGMVLAMQQEVLQNLFNVGEPEKWLYRQV
;
A
#
# COMPACT_ATOMS: atom_id res chain seq x y z
N MET A 1 -26.55 23.27 -5.58
CA MET A 1 -25.62 22.61 -6.52
C MET A 1 -25.76 21.10 -6.34
N SER A 2 -25.88 20.31 -7.41
CA SER A 2 -26.33 18.92 -7.27
C SER A 2 -25.34 18.07 -6.45
N ASN A 3 -25.88 17.25 -5.54
CA ASN A 3 -25.15 16.33 -4.68
C ASN A 3 -24.19 15.43 -5.49
N ALA A 4 -24.57 15.08 -6.73
CA ALA A 4 -23.77 14.28 -7.65
C ALA A 4 -22.48 14.99 -8.09
N ALA A 5 -22.53 16.26 -8.49
CA ALA A 5 -21.34 16.99 -8.94
C ALA A 5 -20.33 17.15 -7.80
N GLN A 6 -20.80 17.38 -6.58
CA GLN A 6 -19.93 17.44 -5.40
C GLN A 6 -19.33 16.06 -5.08
N SER A 7 -20.13 15.00 -5.13
CA SER A 7 -19.66 13.62 -4.91
C SER A 7 -18.58 13.21 -5.92
N VAL A 8 -18.73 13.61 -7.20
CA VAL A 8 -17.72 13.37 -8.23
C VAL A 8 -16.43 14.16 -7.96
N ARG A 9 -16.52 15.43 -7.54
CA ARG A 9 -15.32 16.21 -7.17
C ARG A 9 -14.58 15.59 -5.99
N THR A 10 -15.30 15.19 -4.94
CA THR A 10 -14.72 14.51 -3.77
C THR A 10 -14.07 13.18 -4.17
N LEU A 11 -14.71 12.41 -5.06
CA LEU A 11 -14.14 11.17 -5.59
C LEU A 11 -12.81 11.42 -6.31
N ILE A 12 -12.76 12.42 -7.20
CA ILE A 12 -11.55 12.75 -7.95
C ILE A 12 -10.44 13.23 -7.02
N GLN A 13 -10.78 14.06 -6.02
CA GLN A 13 -9.80 14.50 -5.03
C GLN A 13 -9.22 13.30 -4.25
N GLY A 14 -10.07 12.38 -3.78
CA GLY A 14 -9.61 11.18 -3.09
C GLY A 14 -8.71 10.29 -3.95
N MET A 15 -8.91 10.26 -5.28
CA MET A 15 -7.99 9.57 -6.20
C MET A 15 -6.63 10.27 -6.33
N VAL A 16 -6.60 11.60 -6.31
CA VAL A 16 -5.35 12.36 -6.27
C VAL A 16 -4.60 12.11 -4.97
N ASP A 17 -5.33 12.10 -3.84
CA ASP A 17 -4.77 11.84 -2.52
C ASP A 17 -4.19 10.41 -2.44
N ASP A 18 -4.92 9.41 -2.95
CA ASP A 18 -4.42 8.03 -3.06
C ASP A 18 -3.11 7.95 -3.86
N ARG A 19 -2.99 8.71 -4.95
CA ARG A 19 -1.76 8.71 -5.74
C ARG A 19 -0.59 9.25 -4.93
N ASN A 20 -0.81 10.28 -4.13
CA ASN A 20 0.22 10.84 -3.25
C ASN A 20 0.60 9.83 -2.16
N HIS A 21 -0.38 9.20 -1.52
CA HIS A 21 -0.15 8.17 -0.51
C HIS A 21 0.60 6.95 -1.07
N TYR A 22 0.25 6.48 -2.26
CA TYR A 22 0.98 5.37 -2.90
C TYR A 22 2.42 5.75 -3.27
N ASN A 23 2.68 6.98 -3.72
CA ASN A 23 4.06 7.43 -3.94
C ASN A 23 4.85 7.48 -2.63
N GLN A 24 4.25 7.98 -1.56
CA GLN A 24 4.87 7.95 -0.23
C GLN A 24 5.15 6.52 0.22
N LEU A 25 4.18 5.62 0.08
CA LEU A 25 4.33 4.20 0.42
C LEU A 25 5.47 3.55 -0.37
N LYS A 26 5.56 3.82 -1.67
CA LYS A 26 6.64 3.31 -2.54
C LYS A 26 8.02 3.73 -2.03
N THR A 27 8.19 5.00 -1.66
CA THR A 27 9.44 5.49 -1.07
C THR A 27 9.74 4.78 0.24
N LEU A 28 8.78 4.72 1.16
CA LEU A 28 8.96 4.05 2.45
C LEU A 28 9.31 2.57 2.30
N LEU A 29 8.65 1.83 1.40
CA LEU A 29 8.97 0.43 1.14
C LEU A 29 10.36 0.25 0.53
N THR A 30 10.80 1.21 -0.29
CA THR A 30 12.17 1.19 -0.83
C THR A 30 13.21 1.40 0.27
N ASP A 31 12.97 2.33 1.18
CA ASP A 31 13.84 2.59 2.34
C ASP A 31 13.83 1.40 3.32
N GLN A 32 12.67 0.79 3.52
CA GLN A 32 12.51 -0.39 4.39
C GLN A 32 13.43 -1.52 3.94
N ARG A 33 13.60 -1.72 2.62
CA ARG A 33 14.53 -2.71 2.09
C ARG A 33 15.96 -2.46 2.54
N GLN A 34 16.40 -1.22 2.54
CA GLN A 34 17.76 -0.86 2.95
C GLN A 34 17.97 -1.15 4.44
N PHE A 35 17.02 -0.79 5.30
CA PHE A 35 17.11 -1.07 6.73
C PHE A 35 16.96 -2.55 7.07
N LEU A 36 16.15 -3.30 6.30
CA LEU A 36 16.07 -4.76 6.40
C LEU A 36 17.43 -5.38 6.11
N ILE A 37 18.06 -5.03 4.98
CA ILE A 37 19.40 -5.54 4.62
C ILE A 37 20.43 -5.19 5.70
N ALA A 38 20.41 -3.96 6.20
CA ALA A 38 21.30 -3.49 7.27
C ALA A 38 20.95 -4.04 8.66
N ARG A 39 19.83 -4.77 8.81
CA ARG A 39 19.26 -5.24 10.09
C ARG A 39 19.10 -4.13 11.13
N ASN A 40 18.78 -2.92 10.68
CA ASN A 40 18.63 -1.76 11.55
C ASN A 40 17.23 -1.75 12.18
N ALA A 41 17.06 -2.47 13.29
CA ALA A 41 15.78 -2.64 13.97
C ALA A 41 15.15 -1.31 14.43
N GLN A 42 15.96 -0.37 14.93
CA GLN A 42 15.47 0.92 15.42
C GLN A 42 14.91 1.78 14.28
N ALA A 43 15.62 1.84 13.14
CA ALA A 43 15.12 2.55 11.97
C ALA A 43 13.85 1.90 11.40
N LEU A 44 13.81 0.56 11.40
CA LEU A 44 12.63 -0.19 10.96
C LEU A 44 11.39 0.07 11.82
N GLU A 45 11.55 0.19 13.14
CA GLU A 45 10.43 0.49 14.05
C GLU A 45 9.75 1.82 13.67
N THR A 46 10.54 2.87 13.50
CA THR A 46 10.02 4.20 13.13
C THR A 46 9.41 4.20 11.72
N LEU A 47 10.08 3.53 10.77
CA LEU A 47 9.62 3.45 9.39
C LEU A 47 8.31 2.65 9.27
N ASN A 48 8.19 1.55 9.99
CA ASN A 48 6.99 0.70 9.97
C ASN A 48 5.76 1.43 10.50
N ALA A 49 5.92 2.29 11.52
CA ALA A 49 4.83 3.14 11.99
C ALA A 49 4.34 4.13 10.91
N SER A 50 5.29 4.67 10.13
CA SER A 50 4.98 5.56 9.00
C SER A 50 4.26 4.80 7.87
N ILE A 51 4.74 3.60 7.52
CA ILE A 51 4.10 2.71 6.54
C ILE A 51 2.67 2.38 6.97
N PHE A 52 2.47 2.02 8.24
CA PHE A 52 1.15 1.72 8.79
C PHE A 52 0.19 2.91 8.68
N THR A 53 0.67 4.11 8.98
CA THR A 53 -0.12 5.35 8.85
C THR A 53 -0.61 5.55 7.41
N VAL A 54 0.26 5.35 6.43
CA VAL A 54 -0.11 5.47 5.01
C VAL A 54 -1.12 4.39 4.60
N TYR A 55 -0.99 3.17 5.10
CA TYR A 55 -1.99 2.12 4.86
C TYR A 55 -3.37 2.46 5.41
N VAL A 56 -3.44 3.06 6.61
CA VAL A 56 -4.70 3.51 7.20
C VAL A 56 -5.35 4.58 6.31
N GLN A 57 -4.59 5.56 5.84
CA GLN A 57 -5.08 6.61 4.95
C GLN A 57 -5.63 6.04 3.63
N LEU A 58 -4.90 5.13 2.99
CA LEU A 58 -5.35 4.44 1.77
C LEU A 58 -6.63 3.62 2.02
N LEU A 59 -6.74 2.96 3.17
CA LEU A 59 -7.93 2.18 3.53
C LEU A 59 -9.15 3.08 3.75
N GLU A 60 -8.99 4.20 4.44
CA GLU A 60 -10.05 5.19 4.65
C GLU A 60 -10.54 5.78 3.33
N ASN A 61 -9.62 6.21 2.46
CA ASN A 61 -9.96 6.71 1.13
C ASN A 61 -10.65 5.67 0.26
N SER A 62 -10.21 4.40 0.31
CA SER A 62 -10.86 3.30 -0.40
C SER A 62 -12.32 3.11 0.04
N LYS A 63 -12.58 3.14 1.36
CA LYS A 63 -13.94 3.08 1.92
C LYS A 63 -14.79 4.26 1.46
N GLN A 64 -14.26 5.47 1.50
CA GLN A 64 -14.97 6.67 1.03
C GLN A 64 -15.27 6.60 -0.47
N ARG A 65 -14.31 6.20 -1.29
CA ARG A 65 -14.51 5.98 -2.74
C ARG A 65 -15.60 4.96 -3.00
N TYR A 66 -15.61 3.84 -2.30
CA TYR A 66 -16.66 2.82 -2.42
C TYR A 66 -18.06 3.40 -2.09
N GLN A 67 -18.18 4.15 -1.00
CA GLN A 67 -19.44 4.79 -0.60
C GLN A 67 -19.92 5.82 -1.63
N LEU A 68 -19.01 6.62 -2.18
CA LEU A 68 -19.33 7.61 -3.21
C LEU A 68 -19.82 6.96 -4.50
N LEU A 69 -19.12 5.93 -4.98
CA LEU A 69 -19.52 5.17 -6.17
C LEU A 69 -20.89 4.52 -5.99
N THR A 70 -21.12 3.90 -4.83
CA THR A 70 -22.42 3.30 -4.48
C THR A 70 -23.55 4.33 -4.51
N ARG A 71 -23.34 5.52 -3.91
CA ARG A 71 -24.33 6.61 -3.89
C ARG A 71 -24.63 7.14 -5.30
N LEU A 72 -23.64 7.11 -6.19
CA LEU A 72 -23.79 7.53 -7.58
C LEU A 72 -24.41 6.44 -8.47
N GLY A 73 -24.69 5.25 -7.93
CA GLY A 73 -25.21 4.11 -8.70
C GLY A 73 -24.17 3.52 -9.67
N ILE A 74 -22.89 3.67 -9.35
CA ILE A 74 -21.77 3.25 -10.20
C ILE A 74 -21.14 2.01 -9.57
N PRO A 75 -20.96 0.91 -10.32
CA PRO A 75 -20.24 -0.26 -9.83
C PRO A 75 -18.85 0.11 -9.31
N ALA A 76 -18.46 -0.42 -8.15
CA ALA A 76 -17.12 -0.21 -7.65
C ALA A 76 -16.08 -0.93 -8.53
N GLY A 77 -14.90 -0.32 -8.70
CA GLY A 77 -13.79 -0.88 -9.47
C GLY A 77 -13.53 -0.19 -10.81
N ALA A 78 -12.53 -0.69 -11.53
CA ALA A 78 -11.99 -0.05 -12.74
C ALA A 78 -13.07 0.18 -13.82
N HIS A 79 -13.92 -0.81 -14.06
CA HIS A 79 -14.96 -0.69 -15.09
C HIS A 79 -15.97 0.44 -14.79
N GLY A 80 -16.45 0.53 -13.55
CA GLY A 80 -17.39 1.57 -13.15
C GLY A 80 -16.76 2.97 -13.14
N LEU A 81 -15.50 3.09 -12.71
CA LEU A 81 -14.76 4.36 -12.77
C LEU A 81 -14.53 4.82 -14.20
N ARG A 82 -14.09 3.93 -15.11
CA ARG A 82 -13.95 4.29 -16.53
C ARG A 82 -15.29 4.69 -17.14
N THR A 83 -16.39 4.00 -16.78
CA THR A 83 -17.74 4.38 -17.20
C THR A 83 -18.19 5.73 -16.64
N LEU A 84 -17.76 6.10 -15.44
CA LEU A 84 -17.98 7.44 -14.91
C LEU A 84 -17.25 8.49 -15.74
N PHE A 85 -15.97 8.24 -16.08
CA PHE A 85 -15.15 9.20 -16.80
C PHE A 85 -15.72 9.53 -18.18
N THR A 86 -16.28 8.58 -18.91
CA THR A 86 -16.90 8.84 -20.22
C THR A 86 -18.11 9.79 -20.14
N ARG A 87 -18.72 9.93 -18.97
CA ARG A 87 -19.84 10.85 -18.71
C ARG A 87 -19.39 12.27 -18.31
N LEU A 88 -18.08 12.49 -18.10
CA LEU A 88 -17.52 13.79 -17.78
C LEU A 88 -17.09 14.55 -19.04
N PRO A 89 -16.91 15.89 -18.98
CA PRO A 89 -16.46 16.66 -20.14
C PRO A 89 -15.16 16.11 -20.74
N ALA A 90 -15.07 16.07 -22.07
CA ALA A 90 -13.95 15.48 -22.81
C ALA A 90 -12.57 16.01 -22.35
N ALA A 91 -12.49 17.29 -21.99
CA ALA A 91 -11.28 17.92 -21.47
C ALA A 91 -10.67 17.22 -20.24
N ASN A 92 -11.50 16.55 -19.42
CA ASN A 92 -11.05 15.91 -18.18
C ASN A 92 -10.85 14.39 -18.32
N GLN A 93 -11.39 13.76 -19.38
CA GLN A 93 -11.41 12.31 -19.49
C GLN A 93 -10.01 11.70 -19.59
N SER A 94 -9.13 12.30 -20.41
CA SER A 94 -7.75 11.83 -20.58
C SER A 94 -6.99 11.87 -19.26
N GLN A 95 -7.04 13.02 -18.56
CA GLN A 95 -6.38 13.20 -17.27
C GLN A 95 -6.86 12.19 -16.20
N LEU A 96 -8.16 11.91 -16.16
CA LEU A 96 -8.73 10.97 -15.18
C LEU A 96 -8.38 9.51 -15.49
N ASN A 97 -8.33 9.12 -16.77
CA ASN A 97 -7.84 7.80 -17.14
C ASN A 97 -6.36 7.64 -16.79
N THR A 98 -5.51 8.62 -17.11
CA THR A 98 -4.09 8.61 -16.73
C THR A 98 -3.90 8.55 -15.20
N LEU A 99 -4.72 9.27 -14.44
CA LEU A 99 -4.71 9.19 -12.97
C LEU A 99 -5.03 7.77 -12.48
N TRP A 100 -6.06 7.15 -13.04
CA TRP A 100 -6.45 5.77 -12.68
C TRP A 100 -5.38 4.75 -13.06
N ASP A 101 -4.85 4.82 -14.28
CA ASP A 101 -3.79 3.93 -14.76
C ASP A 101 -2.53 4.04 -13.86
N SER A 102 -2.18 5.27 -13.46
CA SER A 102 -1.08 5.51 -12.53
C SER A 102 -1.34 4.92 -11.14
N LEU A 103 -2.58 4.96 -10.64
CA LEU A 103 -2.95 4.33 -9.36
C LEU A 103 -2.83 2.81 -9.43
N GLU A 104 -3.33 2.18 -10.51
CA GLU A 104 -3.22 0.73 -10.71
C GLU A 104 -1.74 0.29 -10.72
N GLN A 105 -0.90 1.02 -11.46
CA GLN A 105 0.53 0.76 -11.53
C GLN A 105 1.21 0.94 -10.16
N LEU A 106 1.00 2.07 -9.48
CA LEU A 106 1.63 2.35 -8.19
C LEU A 106 1.22 1.34 -7.11
N ALA A 107 -0.05 0.93 -7.09
CA ALA A 107 -0.53 -0.08 -6.16
C ALA A 107 0.15 -1.44 -6.39
N ALA A 108 0.30 -1.86 -7.65
CA ALA A 108 1.00 -3.09 -8.02
C ALA A 108 2.50 -3.04 -7.67
N GLU A 109 3.15 -1.90 -7.90
CA GLU A 109 4.55 -1.68 -7.52
C GLU A 109 4.74 -1.74 -6.00
N CYS A 110 3.89 -1.06 -5.22
CA CYS A 110 3.94 -1.12 -3.76
C CYS A 110 3.74 -2.55 -3.24
N LYS A 111 2.81 -3.31 -3.83
CA LYS A 111 2.62 -4.72 -3.50
C LYS A 111 3.90 -5.52 -3.75
N THR A 112 4.52 -5.36 -4.91
CA THR A 112 5.75 -6.07 -5.28
C THR A 112 6.90 -5.74 -4.33
N LEU A 113 7.07 -4.46 -3.98
CA LEU A 113 8.09 -4.03 -3.02
C LEU A 113 7.85 -4.62 -1.63
N ASN A 114 6.61 -4.56 -1.14
CA ASN A 114 6.25 -5.12 0.16
C ASN A 114 6.48 -6.64 0.21
N ASP A 115 6.07 -7.36 -0.83
CA ASP A 115 6.28 -8.81 -0.93
C ASP A 115 7.78 -9.14 -0.95
N SER A 116 8.58 -8.37 -1.69
CA SER A 116 10.05 -8.53 -1.70
C SER A 116 10.69 -8.23 -0.35
N ASN A 117 10.21 -7.23 0.39
CA ASN A 117 10.68 -6.92 1.74
C ASN A 117 10.35 -8.05 2.72
N GLY A 118 9.15 -8.63 2.61
CA GLY A 118 8.74 -9.82 3.36
C GLY A 118 9.67 -11.02 3.12
N MET A 119 10.11 -11.24 1.87
CA MET A 119 11.09 -12.29 1.55
C MET A 119 12.44 -12.08 2.24
N VAL A 120 12.95 -10.84 2.29
CA VAL A 120 14.20 -10.53 3.00
C VAL A 120 14.07 -10.87 4.49
N LEU A 121 12.96 -10.48 5.12
CA LEU A 121 12.72 -10.77 6.53
C LEU A 121 12.62 -12.28 6.80
N ALA A 122 11.90 -13.02 5.95
CA ALA A 122 11.76 -14.47 6.06
C ALA A 122 13.12 -15.18 5.95
N MET A 123 13.96 -14.78 4.98
CA MET A 123 15.32 -15.31 4.82
C MET A 123 16.18 -15.05 6.07
N GLN A 124 16.07 -13.85 6.66
CA GLN A 124 16.82 -13.53 7.88
C GLN A 124 16.37 -14.39 9.07
N GLN A 125 15.07 -14.66 9.21
CA GLN A 125 14.53 -15.54 10.24
C GLN A 125 14.99 -16.99 10.05
N GLU A 126 14.99 -17.49 8.81
CA GLU A 126 15.48 -18.83 8.48
C GLU A 126 16.96 -19.01 8.85
N VAL A 127 17.82 -18.04 8.51
CA VAL A 127 19.24 -18.06 8.89
C VAL A 127 19.41 -18.13 10.41
N LEU A 128 18.65 -17.33 11.16
CA LEU A 128 18.71 -17.35 12.62
C LEU A 128 18.23 -18.70 13.19
N GLN A 129 17.11 -19.24 12.69
CA GLN A 129 16.59 -20.54 13.10
C GLN A 129 17.60 -21.67 12.83
N ASN A 130 18.25 -21.67 11.67
CA ASN A 130 19.28 -22.64 11.33
C ASN A 130 20.49 -22.55 12.27
N LEU A 131 20.93 -21.34 12.64
CA LEU A 131 22.00 -21.18 13.63
C LEU A 131 21.62 -21.75 15.01
N PHE A 132 20.37 -21.56 15.45
CA PHE A 132 19.88 -22.15 16.70
C PHE A 132 19.72 -23.67 16.62
N ASN A 133 19.31 -24.20 15.47
CA ASN A 133 19.12 -25.64 15.25
C ASN A 133 20.43 -26.41 15.09
N VAL A 134 21.52 -25.77 14.64
CA VAL A 134 22.86 -26.37 14.55
C VAL A 134 23.49 -26.59 15.95
N GLY A 135 22.93 -25.98 17.00
CA GLY A 135 23.37 -26.08 18.40
C GLY A 135 22.88 -27.30 19.20
N GLU A 136 22.47 -28.40 18.57
CA GLU A 136 22.10 -29.64 19.29
C GLU A 136 23.19 -30.24 20.22
N PRO A 137 24.51 -29.98 20.09
CA PRO A 137 25.49 -30.43 21.09
C PRO A 137 25.39 -29.70 22.43
N GLU A 138 24.71 -28.54 22.52
CA GLU A 138 24.73 -27.65 23.70
C GLU A 138 23.43 -27.69 24.53
N LYS A 139 22.49 -28.59 24.21
CA LYS A 139 21.25 -28.82 24.99
C LYS A 139 21.48 -29.17 26.48
N TRP A 140 22.71 -29.46 26.89
CA TRP A 140 23.09 -29.67 28.28
C TRP A 140 23.22 -28.35 29.07
N LEU A 141 23.53 -27.21 28.43
CA LEU A 141 23.68 -25.90 29.09
C LEU A 141 22.34 -25.32 29.58
N TYR A 142 21.23 -25.73 28.95
CA TYR A 142 19.88 -25.25 29.27
C TYR A 142 19.02 -26.25 30.05
N ARG A 143 19.58 -27.42 30.41
CA ARG A 143 18.94 -28.34 31.34
C ARG A 143 19.31 -27.92 32.77
N GLN A 144 18.42 -27.18 33.42
CA GLN A 144 18.50 -27.01 34.88
C GLN A 144 18.34 -28.38 35.54
N VAL A 145 19.29 -28.72 36.42
CA VAL A 145 19.22 -29.86 37.36
C VAL A 145 18.20 -29.55 38.44
#